data_AF-A0AAD6S6U4-F1
#
_entry.id   AF-A0AAD6S6U4-F1
#
_cell.length_a   1.000
_cell.length_b   1.000
_cell.length_c   1.000
_cell.angle_alpha   90.00
_cell.angle_beta   90.00
_cell.angle_gamma   90.00
#
_symmetry.space_group_name_H-M   'P 1'
#
loop_
_entity.id
_entity.type
_entity.pdbx_description
1 polymer ?
#
loop_
_entity_poly.entity_id
_entity_poly.type
_entity_poly.pdbx_seq_one_letter_code
_entity_poly.pdbx_strand_id
1 'polypeptide(L)'
;MPRRVYTHTVWLTDAVPTALDGNGDLPAGTFIEEFGSFLIGNFEPPPLAGFSVPSSSLVIPDISGYSSGSALYLTVVETSPANACPPGVGQPASYEFFSVELVVA
;
A
#
# COMPACT_ATOMS: atom_id res chain seq x y z
N MET A 1 -2.96 -2.83 25.80
CA MET A 1 -3.83 -3.16 24.65
C MET A 1 -2.93 -3.70 23.54
N PRO A 2 -3.32 -4.77 22.81
CA PRO A 2 -2.55 -5.23 21.66
C PRO A 2 -2.54 -4.12 20.61
N ARG A 3 -1.35 -3.65 20.24
CA ARG A 3 -1.19 -2.61 19.21
C ARG A 3 -1.45 -3.25 17.86
N ARG A 4 -2.33 -2.64 17.07
CA ARG A 4 -2.57 -3.05 15.68
C ARG A 4 -1.36 -2.65 14.84
N VAL A 5 -0.81 -3.63 14.12
CA VAL A 5 0.33 -3.46 13.22
C VAL A 5 -0.25 -3.54 11.82
N TYR A 6 -0.11 -2.48 11.03
CA TYR A 6 -0.58 -2.43 9.66
C TYR A 6 0.62 -2.31 8.72
N THR A 7 0.60 -3.06 7.63
CA THR A 7 1.59 -2.95 6.56
C THR A 7 0.95 -2.24 5.38
N HIS A 8 1.61 -1.22 4.85
CA HIS A 8 1.17 -0.46 3.70
C HIS A 8 2.08 -0.75 2.52
N THR A 9 1.57 -1.41 1.50
CA THR A 9 2.28 -1.56 0.24
C THR A 9 1.80 -0.50 -0.74
N VAL A 10 2.72 0.09 -1.51
CA VAL A 10 2.42 1.23 -2.38
C VAL A 10 2.79 0.89 -3.82
N TRP A 11 1.85 1.14 -4.74
CA TRP A 11 2.03 0.90 -6.18
C TRP A 11 1.65 2.13 -6.99
N LEU A 12 2.25 2.24 -8.17
CA LEU A 12 1.79 3.10 -9.25
C LEU A 12 1.05 2.26 -10.30
N THR A 13 -0.15 2.66 -10.70
CA THR A 13 -0.96 1.97 -11.71
C THR A 13 -1.47 2.94 -12.78
N ASP A 14 -1.86 2.43 -13.94
CA ASP A 14 -2.49 3.20 -15.03
C ASP A 14 -4.03 3.17 -14.99
N ALA A 15 -4.59 2.38 -14.08
CA ALA A 15 -6.02 2.31 -13.80
C ALA A 15 -6.25 2.11 -12.30
N VAL A 16 -7.44 2.49 -11.82
CA VAL A 16 -7.87 2.23 -10.44
C VAL A 16 -8.02 0.72 -10.25
N PRO A 17 -7.32 0.11 -9.27
CA PRO A 17 -7.52 -1.30 -8.95
C PRO A 17 -8.96 -1.58 -8.53
N THR A 18 -9.50 -2.70 -8.98
CA THR A 18 -10.86 -3.14 -8.64
C THR A 18 -10.88 -4.33 -7.69
N ALA A 19 -9.75 -5.02 -7.54
CA ALA A 19 -9.59 -6.17 -6.69
C ALA A 19 -8.12 -6.35 -6.29
N LEU A 20 -7.93 -7.02 -5.15
CA LEU A 20 -6.66 -7.57 -4.70
C LEU A 20 -6.69 -9.09 -4.88
N ASP A 21 -5.53 -9.72 -4.94
CA ASP A 21 -5.43 -11.17 -4.87
C ASP A 21 -5.65 -11.71 -3.43
N GLY A 22 -5.53 -13.02 -3.25
CA GLY A 22 -5.71 -13.65 -1.93
C GLY A 22 -4.67 -13.26 -0.87
N ASN A 23 -3.58 -12.60 -1.28
CA ASN A 23 -2.50 -12.15 -0.41
C ASN A 23 -2.55 -10.64 -0.14
N GLY A 24 -3.52 -9.93 -0.74
CA GLY A 24 -3.60 -8.47 -0.65
C GLY A 24 -2.73 -7.74 -1.66
N ASP A 25 -2.18 -8.45 -2.65
CA ASP A 25 -1.36 -7.83 -3.68
C ASP A 25 -2.19 -7.43 -4.90
N LEU A 26 -1.67 -6.46 -5.66
CA LEU A 26 -2.18 -6.19 -7.00
C LEU A 26 -1.78 -7.34 -7.95
N PRO A 27 -2.69 -7.81 -8.82
CA PRO A 27 -2.34 -8.86 -9.78
C PRO A 27 -1.12 -8.49 -10.63
N ALA A 28 -0.26 -9.47 -10.91
CA ALA A 28 0.94 -9.22 -11.71
C ALA A 28 0.58 -8.62 -13.08
N GLY A 29 1.28 -7.54 -13.44
CA GLY A 29 1.06 -6.81 -14.69
C GLY A 29 -0.07 -5.78 -14.66
N THR A 30 -0.71 -5.53 -13.49
CA THR A 30 -1.70 -4.45 -13.33
C THR A 30 -1.12 -3.19 -12.69
N PHE A 31 0.20 -3.12 -12.55
CA PHE A 31 0.90 -1.98 -11.97
C PHE A 31 2.15 -1.65 -12.78
N ILE A 32 2.53 -0.37 -12.75
CA ILE A 32 3.72 0.20 -13.38
C ILE A 32 4.94 -0.02 -12.49
N GLU A 33 4.81 0.26 -11.19
CA GLU A 33 5.88 0.18 -10.21
C GLU A 33 5.33 -0.22 -8.84
N GLU A 34 6.09 -1.02 -8.10
CA GLU A 34 5.87 -1.28 -6.68
C GLU A 34 6.97 -0.57 -5.88
N PHE A 35 6.59 0.40 -5.05
CA PHE A 35 7.55 1.15 -4.23
C PHE A 35 7.97 0.36 -2.97
N GLY A 36 7.25 -0.71 -2.65
CA GLY A 36 7.50 -1.64 -1.55
C GLY A 36 6.49 -1.52 -0.41
N SER A 37 6.74 -2.32 0.62
CA SER A 37 5.91 -2.42 1.84
C SER A 37 6.53 -1.68 3.02
N PHE A 38 5.70 -0.88 3.67
CA PHE A 38 6.08 -0.01 4.76
C PHE A 38 5.29 -0.34 6.01
N LEU A 39 5.98 -0.47 7.13
CA LEU A 39 5.32 -0.58 8.42
C LEU A 39 5.11 0.81 8.98
N ILE A 40 3.89 1.34 8.81
CA ILE A 40 3.55 2.66 9.33
C ILE A 40 3.04 2.48 10.76
N GLY A 41 3.70 3.19 11.67
CA GLY A 41 3.26 3.23 13.04
C GLY A 41 1.93 3.91 13.21
N ASN A 42 0.98 3.17 13.76
CA ASN A 42 -0.23 3.77 14.28
C ASN A 42 0.19 4.86 15.29
N PHE A 43 -0.41 6.05 15.17
CA PHE A 43 0.03 7.38 15.64
C PHE A 43 0.27 7.57 17.16
N GLU A 44 0.49 6.50 17.93
CA GLU A 44 0.70 6.55 19.37
C GLU A 44 2.19 6.52 19.74
N PRO A 45 2.71 7.55 20.44
CA PRO A 45 4.03 7.49 21.05
C PRO A 45 4.06 6.42 22.17
N PRO A 46 5.17 5.68 22.35
CA PRO A 46 6.35 5.63 21.49
C PRO A 46 6.12 4.77 20.24
N PRO A 47 6.80 5.11 19.13
CA PRO A 47 6.75 4.30 17.91
C PRO A 47 7.10 2.83 18.22
N LEU A 48 6.36 1.87 17.65
CA LEU A 48 6.76 0.45 17.68
C LEU A 48 8.18 0.29 17.11
N ALA A 49 8.95 -0.59 17.71
CA ALA A 49 10.23 -1.01 17.15
C ALA A 49 9.99 -1.73 15.81
N GLY A 50 10.83 -1.45 14.81
CA GLY A 50 10.77 -2.11 13.50
C GLY A 50 9.96 -1.38 12.43
N PHE A 51 9.59 -0.11 12.62
CA PHE A 51 8.99 0.69 11.55
C PHE A 51 9.95 0.89 10.37
N SER A 52 9.43 0.64 9.17
CA SER A 52 10.04 0.99 7.90
C SER A 52 9.22 2.12 7.29
N VAL A 53 9.65 3.36 7.51
CA VAL A 53 9.09 4.49 6.76
C VAL A 53 9.53 4.40 5.30
N PRO A 54 8.73 4.90 4.35
CA PRO A 54 9.17 5.04 2.98
C PRO A 54 10.50 5.79 2.89
N SER A 55 11.41 5.31 2.06
CA SER A 55 12.67 6.01 1.81
C SER A 55 12.37 7.40 1.26
N SER A 56 13.06 8.43 1.75
CA SER A 56 12.98 9.78 1.15
C SER A 56 13.55 9.84 -0.27
N SER A 57 14.18 8.75 -0.74
CA SER A 57 14.75 8.61 -2.08
C SER A 57 13.81 7.91 -3.08
N LEU A 58 12.52 7.74 -2.76
CA LEU A 58 11.56 7.23 -3.74
C LEU A 58 11.43 8.23 -4.89
N VAL A 59 11.63 7.74 -6.11
CA VAL A 59 11.52 8.52 -7.35
C VAL A 59 10.39 7.94 -8.18
N ILE A 60 9.67 8.81 -8.88
CA ILE A 60 8.66 8.37 -9.86
C ILE A 60 9.40 7.61 -10.98
N PRO A 61 8.92 6.42 -11.39
CA PRO A 61 9.51 5.67 -12.50
C PRO A 61 9.41 6.47 -13.82
N ASP A 62 10.10 6.00 -14.86
CA ASP A 62 9.97 6.60 -16.18
C ASP A 62 8.53 6.43 -16.70
N ILE A 63 7.84 7.55 -16.87
CA ILE A 63 6.47 7.63 -17.37
C ILE A 63 6.40 8.22 -18.78
N SER A 64 7.50 8.24 -19.53
CA SER A 64 7.53 8.81 -20.89
C SER A 64 6.58 8.13 -21.89
N GLY A 65 6.07 6.93 -21.56
CA GLY A 65 5.05 6.22 -22.34
C GLY A 65 3.63 6.80 -22.20
N TYR A 66 3.39 7.70 -21.25
CA TYR A 66 2.09 8.30 -20.98
C TYR A 66 2.02 9.72 -21.56
N SER A 67 0.85 10.08 -22.09
CA SER A 67 0.63 11.42 -22.65
C SER A 67 0.31 12.43 -21.55
N SER A 68 0.61 13.71 -21.78
CA SER A 68 0.11 14.78 -20.91
C SER A 68 -1.42 14.69 -20.81
N GLY A 69 -1.95 14.80 -19.60
CA GLY A 69 -3.36 14.60 -19.28
C GLY A 69 -3.77 13.14 -19.04
N SER A 70 -2.87 12.16 -19.19
CA SER A 70 -3.15 10.78 -18.76
C SER A 70 -3.28 10.71 -17.23
N ALA A 71 -4.25 9.92 -16.77
CA ALA A 71 -4.42 9.62 -15.35
C ALA A 71 -3.57 8.40 -14.98
N LEU A 72 -2.74 8.56 -13.97
CA LEU A 72 -2.08 7.48 -13.23
C LEU A 72 -2.67 7.43 -11.83
N TYR A 73 -2.46 6.34 -11.10
CA TYR A 73 -3.00 6.18 -9.76
C TYR A 73 -1.92 5.68 -8.81
N LEU A 74 -1.73 6.40 -7.71
CA LEU A 74 -0.97 5.91 -6.57
C LEU A 74 -1.90 5.10 -5.69
N THR A 75 -1.73 3.79 -5.65
CA THR A 75 -2.53 2.86 -4.85
C THR A 75 -1.76 2.46 -3.61
N VAL A 76 -2.41 2.52 -2.46
CA VAL A 76 -1.91 1.99 -1.19
C VAL A 76 -2.82 0.85 -0.75
N VAL A 77 -2.25 -0.32 -0.49
CA VAL A 77 -2.96 -1.43 0.18
C VAL A 77 -2.50 -1.47 1.62
N GLU A 78 -3.46 -1.34 2.53
CA GLU A 78 -3.30 -1.60 3.94
C GLU A 78 -3.61 -3.07 4.24
N THR A 79 -2.66 -3.76 4.86
CA THR A 79 -2.80 -5.13 5.34
C THR A 79 -2.86 -5.15 6.85
N SER A 80 -3.95 -5.68 7.39
CA SER A 80 -4.07 -6.08 8.79
C SER A 80 -3.77 -7.58 8.91
N PRO A 81 -2.77 -7.99 9.70
CA PRO A 81 -2.44 -9.38 9.86
C PRO A 81 -3.56 -10.16 10.56
N ALA A 82 -3.61 -11.46 10.30
CA ALA A 82 -4.52 -12.37 11.00
C ALA A 82 -4.35 -12.22 12.51
N ASN A 83 -5.46 -12.26 13.26
CA ASN A 83 -5.50 -12.08 14.71
C ASN A 83 -5.00 -10.72 15.23
N ALA A 84 -4.93 -9.67 14.40
CA ALA A 84 -4.50 -8.36 14.87
C ALA A 84 -5.39 -7.77 15.98
N CYS A 85 -6.72 -7.97 15.92
CA CYS A 85 -7.64 -7.45 16.93
C CYS A 85 -9.05 -8.06 16.87
N PRO A 86 -9.51 -8.83 17.88
CA PRO A 86 -8.81 -9.19 19.11
C PRO A 86 -7.82 -10.36 18.88
N PRO A 87 -6.65 -10.36 19.54
CA PRO A 87 -5.72 -11.47 19.48
C PRO A 87 -6.36 -12.78 19.94
N GLY A 88 -6.06 -13.87 19.23
CA GLY A 88 -6.54 -15.22 19.59
C GLY A 88 -7.96 -15.55 19.15
N VAL A 89 -8.64 -14.65 18.41
CA VAL A 89 -10.02 -14.89 17.92
C VAL A 89 -10.06 -15.58 16.55
N GLY A 90 -8.90 -15.89 15.94
CA GLY A 90 -8.83 -16.62 14.68
C GLY A 90 -9.29 -15.80 13.47
N GLN A 91 -9.22 -14.46 13.53
CA GLN A 91 -9.62 -13.62 12.40
C GLN A 91 -8.62 -13.76 11.25
N PRO A 92 -9.10 -13.92 10.00
CA PRO A 92 -8.23 -13.92 8.82
C PRO A 92 -7.57 -12.55 8.65
N ALA A 93 -6.51 -12.51 7.83
CA ALA A 93 -5.95 -11.24 7.38
C ALA A 93 -7.02 -10.45 6.60
N SER A 94 -6.98 -9.14 6.70
CA SER A 94 -7.86 -8.25 5.93
C SER A 94 -7.03 -7.23 5.17
N TYR A 95 -7.52 -6.89 3.98
CA TYR A 95 -6.85 -6.00 3.05
C TYR A 95 -7.83 -4.92 2.62
N GLU A 96 -7.36 -3.68 2.62
CA GLU A 96 -8.11 -2.53 2.11
C GLU A 96 -7.20 -1.74 1.21
N PHE A 97 -7.72 -1.15 0.14
CA PHE A 97 -6.93 -0.32 -0.75
C PHE A 97 -7.57 1.04 -1.00
N PHE A 98 -6.71 2.02 -1.21
CA PHE A 98 -7.07 3.38 -1.54
C PHE A 98 -6.18 3.86 -2.69
N SER A 99 -6.76 4.63 -3.61
CA SER A 99 -6.04 5.14 -4.78
C SER A 99 -6.22 6.64 -4.91
N VAL A 100 -5.13 7.34 -5.24
CA VAL A 100 -5.12 8.78 -5.55
C VAL A 100 -4.76 8.96 -7.02
N GLU A 101 -5.54 9.75 -7.74
CA GLU A 101 -5.22 10.11 -9.12
C GLU A 101 -4.04 11.10 -9.20
N LEU A 102 -3.10 10.79 -10.09
CA LEU A 102 -1.98 11.61 -10.48
C LEU A 102 -2.14 11.96 -11.95
N VAL A 103 -2.19 13.25 -12.29
CA VAL A 103 -2.29 13.69 -13.68
C VAL A 103 -0.90 13.96 -14.22
N VAL A 104 -0.57 13.33 -15.36
CA VAL A 104 0.68 13.60 -16.07
C VAL A 104 0.65 15.03 -16.62
N ALA A 105 1.62 15.84 -16.23
CA ALA A 105 1.76 17.24 -16.66
C ALA A 105 2.23 17.36 -18.10
#